data_AF-A0A535HKV3-F1
#
_entry.id   AF-A0A535HKV3-F1
#
_cell.length_a   1.000
_cell.length_b   1.000
_cell.length_c   1.000
_cell.angle_alpha   90.00
_cell.angle_beta   90.00
_cell.angle_gamma   90.00
#
_symmetry.space_group_name_H-M   'P 1'
#
loop_
_entity.id
_entity.type
_entity.pdbx_description
1 polymer ?
#
loop_
_entity_poly.entity_id
_entity_poly.type
_entity_poly.pdbx_seq_one_letter_code
_entity_poly.pdbx_strand_id
1 'polypeptide(L)'
;MAHRVWVGLFWLVVTVVGFATVQTTTNRLSTEFSVPGREGFETGAQIVAIYGISNESDSLVPVVQLPRGTTVDSPGVLDQLHTFDQRIIATGGTLA
;
A
#
# COMPACT_ATOMS: atom_id res chain seq x y z
N MET A 1 -9.83 -46.27 18.51
CA MET A 1 -9.49 -44.99 19.18
C MET A 1 -8.25 -44.30 18.58
N ALA A 2 -7.16 -45.03 18.24
CA ALA A 2 -5.91 -44.45 17.74
C ALA A 2 -6.03 -43.61 16.45
N HIS A 3 -6.92 -43.99 15.51
CA HIS A 3 -7.13 -43.24 14.26
C HIS A 3 -7.61 -41.80 14.51
N ARG A 4 -8.44 -41.58 15.54
CA ARG A 4 -8.97 -40.25 15.84
C ARG A 4 -7.89 -39.32 16.43
N VAL A 5 -6.93 -39.90 17.16
CA VAL A 5 -5.78 -39.17 17.72
C VAL A 5 -4.77 -38.82 16.62
N TRP A 6 -4.49 -39.74 15.70
CA TRP A 6 -3.60 -39.48 14.56
C TRP A 6 -4.14 -38.41 13.62
N VAL A 7 -5.46 -38.42 13.35
CA VAL A 7 -6.09 -37.36 12.55
C VAL A 7 -6.00 -36.01 13.28
N GLY A 8 -6.22 -35.98 14.60
CA GLY A 8 -6.06 -34.77 15.40
C GLY A 8 -4.62 -34.22 15.38
N LEU A 9 -3.63 -35.10 15.54
CA LEU A 9 -2.21 -34.73 15.50
C LEU A 9 -1.81 -34.22 14.11
N PHE A 10 -2.26 -34.90 13.05
CA PHE A 10 -2.03 -34.47 11.67
C PHE A 10 -2.57 -33.07 11.43
N TRP A 11 -3.82 -32.79 11.80
CA TRP A 11 -4.40 -31.47 11.64
C TRP A 11 -3.69 -30.41 12.47
N LEU A 12 -3.27 -30.72 13.69
CA LEU A 12 -2.50 -29.80 14.53
C LEU A 12 -1.17 -29.42 13.87
N VAL A 13 -0.46 -30.39 13.30
CA VAL A 13 0.79 -30.13 12.54
C VAL A 13 0.50 -29.26 11.32
N VAL A 14 -0.53 -29.57 10.54
CA VAL A 14 -0.93 -28.76 9.37
C VAL A 14 -1.25 -27.32 9.77
N THR A 15 -1.96 -27.10 10.89
CA THR A 15 -2.28 -25.77 11.39
C THR A 15 -1.03 -24.99 11.79
N VAL A 16 -0.10 -25.60 12.53
CA VAL A 16 1.15 -24.93 12.95
C VAL A 16 2.00 -24.56 11.73
N VAL A 17 2.12 -25.45 10.75
CA VAL A 17 2.81 -25.17 9.49
C VAL A 17 2.11 -24.04 8.73
N GLY A 18 0.78 -24.06 8.66
CA GLY A 18 -0.03 -23.00 8.05
C GLY A 18 0.25 -21.63 8.66
N PHE A 19 0.23 -21.51 10.00
CA PHE A 19 0.55 -20.25 10.70
C PHE A 19 1.97 -19.75 10.42
N ALA A 20 2.97 -20.64 10.42
CA ALA A 20 4.35 -20.28 10.11
C ALA A 20 4.51 -19.79 8.66
N THR A 21 3.77 -20.39 7.71
CA THR A 21 3.85 -20.01 6.29
C THR A 21 3.04 -18.75 5.96
N VAL A 22 1.97 -18.46 6.70
CA VAL A 22 1.06 -17.33 6.42
C VAL A 22 1.81 -16.00 6.38
N GLN A 23 2.78 -15.79 7.28
CA GLN A 23 3.54 -14.54 7.34
C GLN A 23 4.36 -14.30 6.06
N THR A 24 4.80 -15.36 5.38
CA THR A 24 5.55 -15.26 4.12
C THR A 24 4.64 -15.00 2.92
N THR A 25 3.40 -15.52 2.97
CA THR A 25 2.42 -15.39 1.88
C THR A 25 1.72 -14.03 1.91
N THR A 26 1.49 -13.43 3.08
CA THR A 26 0.86 -12.10 3.18
C THR A 26 1.68 -11.02 2.47
N ASN A 27 3.02 -11.11 2.46
CA ASN A 27 3.88 -10.20 1.68
C ASN A 27 3.73 -10.35 0.15
N ARG A 28 3.08 -11.42 -0.32
CA ARG A 28 2.79 -11.67 -1.75
C ARG A 28 1.33 -11.41 -2.10
N LEU A 29 0.56 -10.82 -1.20
CA LEU A 29 -0.76 -10.29 -1.53
C LEU A 29 -0.55 -8.99 -2.31
N SER A 30 -0.10 -9.13 -3.56
CA SER A 30 -0.02 -8.03 -4.52
C SER A 30 -1.46 -7.53 -4.72
N THR A 31 -1.72 -6.29 -4.34
CA THR A 31 -2.97 -5.57 -4.72
C THR A 31 -2.99 -5.27 -6.23
N GLU A 32 -1.93 -5.67 -6.92
CA GLU A 32 -1.73 -5.67 -8.35
C GLU A 32 -2.72 -6.66 -9.02
N PHE A 33 -3.85 -6.14 -9.47
CA PHE A 33 -4.76 -6.82 -10.39
C PHE A 33 -4.09 -6.94 -11.76
N SER A 34 -3.02 -7.73 -11.86
CA SER A 34 -2.44 -8.08 -13.15
C SER A 34 -3.27 -9.18 -13.79
N VAL A 35 -3.68 -8.97 -15.04
CA VAL A 35 -4.29 -10.02 -15.87
C VAL A 35 -3.32 -10.31 -17.02
N PRO A 36 -2.36 -11.24 -16.83
CA PRO A 36 -1.40 -11.59 -17.86
C PRO A 36 -2.10 -11.99 -19.16
N GLY A 37 -1.57 -11.55 -20.31
CA GLY A 37 -2.14 -11.82 -21.63
C GLY A 37 -3.28 -10.88 -22.06
N ARG A 38 -3.51 -9.78 -21.31
CA ARG A 38 -4.36 -8.67 -21.76
C ARG A 38 -3.47 -7.54 -22.24
N GLU A 39 -3.83 -6.95 -23.38
CA GLU A 39 -3.12 -5.83 -24.01
C GLU A 39 -2.80 -4.71 -22.99
N GLY A 40 -3.76 -4.34 -22.15
CA GLY A 40 -3.55 -3.31 -21.13
C GLY A 40 -2.44 -3.61 -20.11
N PHE A 41 -2.23 -4.87 -19.74
CA PHE A 41 -1.15 -5.26 -18.82
C PHE A 41 0.21 -5.23 -19.52
N GLU A 42 0.29 -5.74 -20.75
CA GLU A 42 1.54 -5.79 -21.51
C GLU A 42 2.01 -4.40 -21.95
N THR A 43 1.09 -3.57 -22.42
CA THR A 43 1.39 -2.17 -22.77
C THR A 43 1.81 -1.37 -21.55
N GLY A 44 1.14 -1.56 -20.40
CA GLY A 44 1.53 -0.93 -19.13
C GLY A 44 2.96 -1.32 -18.72
N ALA A 45 3.28 -2.61 -18.77
CA ALA A 45 4.63 -3.10 -18.46
C ALA A 45 5.70 -2.52 -19.41
N GLN A 46 5.39 -2.38 -20.70
CA GLN A 46 6.30 -1.76 -21.67
C GLN A 46 6.52 -0.27 -21.40
N ILE A 47 5.47 0.47 -21.03
CA ILE A 47 5.59 1.90 -20.68
C ILE A 47 6.49 2.08 -19.46
N VAL A 48 6.30 1.27 -18.41
CA VAL A 48 7.17 1.29 -17.22
C VAL A 48 8.62 0.94 -17.59
N ALA A 49 8.84 -0.07 -18.43
CA ALA A 49 10.18 -0.50 -18.82
C ALA A 49 10.93 0.54 -19.67
N ILE A 50 10.23 1.23 -20.58
CA ILE A 50 10.83 2.20 -21.51
C ILE A 50 11.01 3.57 -20.84
N TYR A 51 10.01 4.02 -20.10
CA TYR A 51 9.96 5.40 -19.61
C TYR A 51 10.18 5.51 -18.10
N GLY A 52 10.13 4.41 -17.35
CA GLY A 52 10.20 4.44 -15.88
C GLY A 52 8.97 5.08 -15.23
N ILE A 53 7.89 5.28 -15.99
CA ILE A 53 6.66 5.93 -15.54
C ILE A 53 5.67 4.83 -15.18
N SER A 54 5.34 4.71 -13.89
CA SER A 54 4.24 3.86 -13.42
C SER A 54 3.13 4.72 -12.82
N ASN A 55 1.88 4.38 -13.15
CA ASN A 55 0.69 4.86 -12.45
C ASN A 55 0.54 4.23 -11.05
N GLU A 56 1.46 3.35 -10.67
CA GLU A 56 1.59 2.75 -9.34
C GLU A 56 2.49 3.54 -8.40
N SER A 57 2.99 4.69 -8.85
CA SER A 57 3.58 5.66 -7.92
C SER A 57 2.48 6.11 -6.97
N ASP A 58 2.63 5.76 -5.70
CA ASP A 58 1.65 6.02 -4.64
C ASP A 58 1.61 7.54 -4.38
N SER A 59 0.85 8.26 -5.21
CA SER A 59 0.71 9.70 -5.14
C SER A 59 -0.15 10.04 -3.92
N LEU A 60 0.52 10.33 -2.82
CA LEU A 60 -0.13 10.72 -1.58
C LEU A 60 -0.65 12.17 -1.72
N VAL A 61 -1.98 12.32 -1.73
CA VAL A 61 -2.64 13.62 -1.72
C VAL A 61 -3.20 13.89 -0.32
N PRO A 62 -2.48 14.65 0.54
CA PRO A 62 -2.95 14.95 1.89
C PRO A 62 -4.15 15.91 1.84
N VAL A 63 -5.22 15.56 2.53
CA VAL A 63 -6.39 16.44 2.72
C VAL A 63 -6.35 17.03 4.11
N VAL A 64 -6.15 18.34 4.21
CA VAL A 64 -6.08 19.07 5.49
C VAL A 64 -7.44 19.70 5.79
N GLN A 65 -8.04 19.32 6.92
CA GLN A 65 -9.28 19.92 7.40
C GLN A 65 -8.97 21.10 8.33
N LEU A 66 -9.39 22.30 7.97
CA LEU A 66 -9.24 23.49 8.82
C LEU A 66 -10.30 23.54 9.92
N PRO A 67 -9.99 24.16 11.09
CA PRO A 67 -10.97 24.43 12.13
C PRO A 67 -12.22 25.15 11.60
N ARG A 68 -13.38 24.88 12.21
CA ARG A 68 -14.63 25.54 11.81
C ARG A 68 -14.49 27.07 11.92
N GLY A 69 -14.95 27.78 10.90
CA GLY A 69 -14.87 29.24 10.84
C GLY A 69 -13.52 29.78 10.38
N THR A 70 -12.57 28.91 10.04
CA THR A 70 -11.31 29.31 9.39
C THR A 70 -11.28 28.85 7.94
N THR A 71 -10.70 29.68 7.08
CA THR A 71 -10.48 29.43 5.65
C THR A 71 -8.99 29.48 5.35
N VAL A 72 -8.60 29.09 4.13
CA VAL A 72 -7.19 29.18 3.68
C VAL A 72 -6.67 30.62 3.76
N ASP A 73 -7.53 31.61 3.54
CA ASP A 73 -7.19 33.04 3.60
C ASP A 73 -7.16 33.60 5.03
N SER A 74 -7.48 32.79 6.04
CA SER A 74 -7.41 33.25 7.43
C SER A 74 -5.95 33.53 7.83
N PRO A 75 -5.69 34.58 8.64
CA PRO A 75 -4.33 34.97 8.99
C PRO A 75 -3.50 33.81 9.55
N GLY A 76 -2.33 33.57 8.96
CA GLY A 76 -1.37 32.55 9.39
C GLY A 76 -1.68 31.11 8.96
N VAL A 77 -2.83 30.83 8.34
CA VAL A 77 -3.15 29.47 7.85
C VAL A 77 -2.22 29.05 6.71
N LEU A 78 -1.95 29.94 5.77
CA LEU A 78 -0.99 29.69 4.68
C LEU A 78 0.41 29.35 5.21
N ASP A 79 0.94 30.10 6.17
CA ASP A 79 2.26 29.81 6.75
C ASP A 79 2.30 28.45 7.46
N GLN A 80 1.20 28.04 8.09
CA GLN A 80 1.06 26.72 8.70
C GLN A 80 1.04 25.61 7.66
N LEU A 81 0.35 25.80 6.53
CA LEU A 81 0.34 24.86 5.40
C LEU A 81 1.72 24.74 4.78
N HIS A 82 2.43 25.85 4.56
CA HIS A 82 3.82 25.83 4.09
C HIS A 82 4.75 25.06 5.04
N THR A 83 4.56 25.22 6.34
CA THR A 83 5.33 24.46 7.35
C THR A 83 5.00 22.96 7.29
N PHE A 84 3.73 22.61 7.07
CA PHE A 84 3.29 21.24 6.87
C PHE A 84 3.95 20.62 5.62
N ASP A 85 3.93 21.32 4.49
CA ASP A 85 4.54 20.87 3.24
C ASP A 85 6.03 20.61 3.40
N GLN A 86 6.75 21.51 4.08
CA GLN A 86 8.18 21.32 4.37
C GLN A 86 8.46 20.06 5.19
N ARG A 87 7.58 19.71 6.14
CA ARG A 87 7.71 18.47 6.94
C ARG A 87 7.44 17.22 6.11
N ILE A 88 6.47 17.27 5.20
CA ILE A 88 6.17 16.17 4.28
C ILE A 88 7.35 15.93 3.35
N ILE A 89 7.95 16.99 2.80
CA ILE A 89 9.15 16.88 1.96
C ILE A 89 10.32 16.27 2.74
N ALA A 90 10.53 16.71 3.98
CA ALA A 90 11.61 16.17 4.83
C ALA A 90 11.47 14.67 5.13
N THR A 91 10.26 14.10 4.99
CA THR A 91 9.99 12.67 5.18
C THR A 91 10.24 11.85 3.89
N GLY A 92 10.63 12.51 2.79
CA GLY A 92 10.84 11.90 1.48
C GLY A 92 9.65 12.06 0.52
N GLY A 93 8.64 12.84 0.89
CA GLY A 93 7.58 13.25 -0.03
C GLY A 93 8.08 14.27 -1.06
N THR A 94 7.44 14.33 -2.23
CA THR A 94 7.68 15.36 -3.23
C THR A 94 6.38 16.11 -3.50
N LEU A 95 6.42 17.43 -3.54
CA LEU A 95 5.29 18.22 -4.03
C LEU A 95 5.25 18.09 -5.56
N ALA A 96 4.08 17.74 -6.11
CA ALA A 96 3.85 17.68 -7.55
C ALA A 96 3.73 19.07 -8.16
#